data_AF-A0A6N9P3G8-F1
#
_entry.id   AF-A0A6N9P3G8-F1
#
_cell.length_a   1.000
_cell.length_b   1.000
_cell.length_c   1.000
_cell.angle_alpha   90.00
_cell.angle_beta   90.00
_cell.angle_gamma   90.00
#
_symmetry.space_group_name_H-M   'P 1'
#
loop_
_entity.id
_entity.type
_entity.pdbx_description
1 polymer ?
#
loop_
_entity_poly.entity_id
_entity_poly.type
_entity_poly.pdbx_seq_one_letter_code
_entity_poly.pdbx_strand_id
1 'polypeptide(L)'
;MRIVNSLVEDFGGFELDTGAIKLHSANSQDIMLPYSGTLPEQMSSVSSAFLQVNVQPIQGAMLALVVERNGKQFRRPMEATNQEIMTLLDQFFNQQDTGLDTYWLGFEQANYMGWRQVAADYRRLLKPLMALPIQERAYLSRRLLE
;
A
#
# COMPACT_ATOMS: atom_id res chain seq x y z
N MET A 1 -4.90 2.01 -9.98
CA MET A 1 -5.30 1.74 -8.57
C MET A 1 -6.80 1.83 -8.45
N ARG A 2 -7.48 0.77 -7.99
CA ARG A 2 -8.92 0.58 -8.13
C ARG A 2 -9.60 0.32 -6.80
N ILE A 3 -10.79 0.86 -6.58
CA ILE A 3 -11.58 0.56 -5.37
C ILE A 3 -12.15 -0.86 -5.49
N VAL A 4 -12.00 -1.65 -4.43
CA VAL A 4 -12.53 -3.01 -4.37
C VAL A 4 -14.04 -2.97 -4.09
N ASN A 5 -14.80 -3.68 -4.92
CA ASN A 5 -16.22 -3.88 -4.70
C ASN A 5 -16.47 -4.69 -3.42
N SER A 6 -17.62 -4.47 -2.79
CA SER A 6 -18.06 -5.27 -1.65
C SER A 6 -19.36 -6.01 -2.00
N LEU A 7 -19.82 -6.87 -1.10
CA LEU A 7 -21.12 -7.54 -1.26
C LEU A 7 -22.32 -6.58 -1.32
N VAL A 8 -22.14 -5.33 -0.88
CA VAL A 8 -23.22 -4.33 -0.74
C VAL A 8 -23.03 -3.09 -1.60
N GLU A 9 -21.84 -2.88 -2.15
CA GLU A 9 -21.51 -1.70 -2.96
C GLU A 9 -20.61 -2.10 -4.13
N ASP A 10 -21.06 -1.76 -5.33
CA ASP A 10 -20.31 -1.86 -6.57
C ASP A 10 -19.86 -0.46 -7.01
N PHE A 11 -18.55 -0.28 -7.21
CA PHE A 11 -17.95 0.97 -7.66
C PHE A 11 -17.67 0.98 -9.17
N GLY A 12 -18.19 0.02 -9.93
CA GLY A 12 -18.07 -0.03 -11.38
C GLY A 12 -16.63 -0.16 -11.88
N GLY A 13 -15.73 -0.67 -11.04
CA GLY A 13 -14.30 -0.71 -11.33
C GLY A 13 -13.60 0.66 -11.33
N PHE A 14 -14.13 1.63 -10.56
CA PHE A 14 -13.57 2.97 -10.46
C PHE A 14 -12.05 2.97 -10.17
N GLU A 15 -11.29 3.58 -11.08
CA GLU A 15 -9.85 3.80 -10.95
C GLU A 15 -9.58 5.23 -10.47
N LEU A 16 -8.69 5.36 -9.48
CA LEU A 16 -8.24 6.67 -9.03
C LEU A 16 -7.33 7.32 -10.07
N ASP A 17 -7.49 8.63 -10.23
CA ASP A 17 -6.50 9.45 -10.91
C ASP A 17 -5.27 9.62 -10.02
N THR A 18 -4.22 8.85 -10.31
CA THR A 18 -2.96 8.92 -9.54
C THR A 18 -2.31 10.30 -9.58
N GLY A 19 -2.57 11.12 -10.60
CA GLY A 19 -2.08 12.51 -10.68
C GLY A 19 -2.74 13.46 -9.68
N ALA A 20 -3.89 13.07 -9.12
CA ALA A 20 -4.59 13.84 -8.12
C ALA A 20 -4.23 13.46 -6.66
N ILE A 21 -3.24 12.58 -6.48
CA ILE A 21 -2.68 12.21 -5.17
C ILE A 21 -1.59 13.20 -4.79
N LYS A 22 -1.73 13.85 -3.64
CA LYS A 22 -0.67 14.70 -3.08
C LYS A 22 0.32 13.85 -2.32
N LEU A 23 1.59 13.96 -2.68
CA LEU A 23 2.67 13.15 -2.08
C LEU A 23 3.18 13.69 -0.74
N HIS A 24 2.44 14.57 -0.06
CA HIS A 24 2.74 15.00 1.30
C HIS A 24 1.66 14.45 2.23
N SER A 25 2.07 13.70 3.25
CA SER A 25 1.11 13.09 4.15
C SER A 25 0.37 14.13 4.99
N ALA A 26 -0.93 13.91 5.21
CA ALA A 26 -1.73 14.69 6.13
C ALA A 26 -1.67 14.18 7.58
N ASN A 27 -1.01 13.05 7.82
CA ASN A 27 -0.80 12.46 9.14
C ASN A 27 0.71 12.30 9.35
N SER A 28 1.23 12.72 10.51
CA SER A 28 2.67 12.65 10.78
C SER A 28 3.18 11.24 11.11
N GLN A 29 2.27 10.28 11.30
CA GLN A 29 2.59 8.92 11.78
C GLN A 29 2.33 7.82 10.74
N ASP A 30 1.47 8.08 9.77
CA ASP A 30 1.04 7.11 8.76
C ASP A 30 1.11 7.75 7.38
N ILE A 31 1.38 6.96 6.34
CA ILE A 31 1.28 7.44 4.94
C ILE A 31 -0.20 7.62 4.57
N MET A 32 -0.73 8.80 4.86
CA MET A 32 -2.10 9.23 4.53
C MET A 32 -2.04 10.39 3.52
N LEU A 33 -2.12 10.05 2.23
CA LEU A 33 -1.90 10.99 1.13
C LEU A 33 -3.22 11.64 0.70
N PRO A 34 -3.38 12.97 0.76
CA PRO A 34 -4.60 13.63 0.32
C PRO A 34 -4.91 13.33 -1.15
N TYR A 35 -6.17 13.06 -1.47
CA TYR A 35 -6.67 12.85 -2.82
C TYR A 35 -7.73 13.90 -3.15
N SER A 36 -7.52 14.63 -4.26
CA SER A 36 -8.44 15.69 -4.71
C SER A 36 -9.09 15.39 -6.07
N GLY A 37 -8.93 14.18 -6.58
CA GLY A 37 -9.55 13.77 -7.84
C GLY A 37 -11.03 13.46 -7.67
N THR A 38 -11.69 13.15 -8.78
CA THR A 38 -13.08 12.71 -8.78
C THR A 38 -13.23 11.43 -7.95
N LEU A 39 -14.39 11.26 -7.32
CA LEU A 39 -14.76 10.07 -6.56
C LEU A 39 -16.00 9.42 -7.20
N PRO A 40 -16.22 8.12 -6.97
CA PRO A 40 -17.41 7.45 -7.47
C PRO A 40 -18.68 8.07 -6.86
N GLU A 41 -19.81 7.99 -7.57
CA GLU A 41 -21.07 8.65 -7.20
C GLU A 41 -21.55 8.30 -5.78
N GLN A 42 -21.30 7.05 -5.36
CA GLN A 42 -21.57 6.51 -4.02
C GLN A 42 -20.87 7.29 -2.91
N MET A 43 -19.80 8.03 -3.25
CA MET A 43 -19.00 8.88 -2.38
C MET A 43 -19.15 10.38 -2.66
N SER A 44 -20.12 10.81 -3.48
CA SER A 44 -20.32 12.22 -3.83
C SER A 44 -20.48 13.19 -2.65
N SER A 45 -20.94 12.69 -1.49
CA SER A 45 -21.16 13.48 -0.27
C SER A 45 -19.99 13.46 0.73
N VAL A 46 -18.81 12.96 0.36
CA VAL A 46 -17.66 12.97 1.27
C VAL A 46 -17.03 14.38 1.35
N SER A 47 -16.53 14.76 2.52
CA SER A 47 -15.87 16.05 2.75
C SER A 47 -14.38 16.01 2.41
N SER A 48 -13.75 14.85 2.47
CA SER A 48 -12.33 14.65 2.14
C SER A 48 -12.05 13.20 1.80
N ALA A 49 -10.97 12.98 1.04
CA ALA A 49 -10.46 11.66 0.70
C ALA A 49 -8.94 11.61 0.82
N PHE A 50 -8.44 10.45 1.26
CA PHE A 50 -7.03 10.17 1.43
C PHE A 50 -6.73 8.76 0.96
N LEU A 51 -5.59 8.58 0.30
CA LEU A 51 -5.01 7.28 0.07
C LEU A 51 -4.14 6.92 1.28
N GLN A 52 -4.58 5.94 2.06
CA GLN A 52 -3.77 5.33 3.09
C GLN A 52 -2.94 4.19 2.50
N VAL A 53 -1.64 4.22 2.73
CA VAL A 53 -0.71 3.15 2.36
C VAL A 53 -0.14 2.55 3.63
N ASN A 54 -0.24 1.23 3.78
CA ASN A 54 0.40 0.48 4.85
C ASN A 54 1.28 -0.59 4.23
N VAL A 55 2.58 -0.53 4.48
CA VAL A 55 3.53 -1.53 3.96
C VAL A 55 4.09 -2.34 5.09
N GLN A 56 4.09 -3.65 4.92
CA GLN A 56 4.74 -4.58 5.81
C GLN A 56 5.67 -5.49 5.01
N PRO A 57 6.95 -5.66 5.41
CA PRO A 57 7.95 -6.39 4.62
C PRO A 57 7.50 -7.78 4.15
N ILE A 58 6.76 -8.50 5.00
CA ILE A 58 6.34 -9.88 4.75
C ILE A 58 4.86 -9.96 4.37
N GLN A 59 3.99 -9.16 5.00
CA GLN A 59 2.55 -9.25 4.76
C GLN A 59 2.11 -8.55 3.47
N GLY A 60 2.97 -7.73 2.87
CA GLY A 60 2.70 -7.03 1.62
C GLY A 60 2.40 -5.55 1.82
N ALA A 61 1.94 -4.90 0.75
CA ALA A 61 1.48 -3.52 0.79
C ALA A 61 -0.05 -3.48 0.62
N MET A 62 -0.72 -2.77 1.52
CA MET A 62 -2.16 -2.58 1.53
C MET A 62 -2.49 -1.11 1.25
N LEU A 63 -3.44 -0.89 0.35
CA LEU A 63 -3.96 0.43 0.04
C LEU A 63 -5.42 0.50 0.46
N ALA A 64 -5.80 1.63 1.05
CA ALA A 64 -7.18 1.93 1.35
C ALA A 64 -7.50 3.38 0.99
N LEU A 65 -8.64 3.58 0.34
CA LEU A 65 -9.24 4.90 0.23
C LEU A 65 -9.96 5.21 1.53
N VAL A 66 -9.47 6.19 2.26
CA VAL A 66 -10.07 6.71 3.49
C VAL A 66 -10.87 7.95 3.14
N VAL A 67 -12.18 7.88 3.27
CA VAL A 67 -13.08 9.02 3.03
C VAL A 67 -13.74 9.47 4.31
N GLU A 68 -13.97 10.77 4.44
CA GLU A 68 -14.71 11.33 5.57
C GLU A 68 -16.12 11.74 5.13
N ARG A 69 -17.13 11.31 5.88
CA ARG A 69 -18.53 11.70 5.70
C ARG A 69 -19.13 11.97 7.06
N ASN A 70 -19.66 13.18 7.26
CA ASN A 70 -20.31 13.60 8.51
C ASN A 70 -19.41 13.39 9.76
N GLY A 71 -18.12 13.71 9.66
CA GLY A 71 -17.14 13.55 10.75
C GLY A 71 -16.76 12.09 11.06
N LYS A 72 -17.18 11.13 10.23
CA LYS A 72 -16.81 9.71 10.36
C LYS A 72 -15.95 9.29 9.19
N GLN A 73 -14.89 8.54 9.48
CA GLN A 73 -14.02 7.97 8.46
C GLN A 73 -14.52 6.58 8.05
N PHE A 74 -14.49 6.33 6.74
CA PHE A 74 -14.78 5.05 6.12
C PHE A 74 -13.58 4.63 5.29
N ARG A 75 -13.17 3.36 5.42
CA ARG A 75 -12.06 2.81 4.65
C ARG A 75 -12.60 1.86 3.59
N ARG A 76 -12.13 2.02 2.35
CA ARG A 76 -12.42 1.10 1.26
C ARG A 76 -11.11 0.47 0.77
N PRO A 77 -10.98 -0.86 0.81
CA PRO A 77 -9.81 -1.53 0.27
C PRO A 77 -9.61 -1.17 -1.20
N MET A 78 -8.34 -1.11 -1.60
CA MET A 78 -7.97 -0.84 -2.98
C MET A 78 -7.08 -1.94 -3.53
N GLU A 79 -7.27 -2.23 -4.80
CA GLU A 79 -6.38 -3.06 -5.60
C GLU A 79 -5.37 -2.16 -6.33
N ALA A 80 -4.11 -2.54 -6.22
CA ALA A 80 -3.01 -1.95 -6.97
C ALA A 80 -1.97 -3.03 -7.24
N THR A 81 -1.33 -2.94 -8.40
CA THR A 81 -0.16 -3.77 -8.72
C THR A 81 1.03 -3.35 -7.86
N ASN A 82 1.96 -4.28 -7.60
CA ASN A 82 3.21 -3.94 -6.91
C ASN A 82 3.94 -2.76 -7.57
N GLN A 83 3.92 -2.68 -8.91
CA GLN A 83 4.57 -1.62 -9.66
C GLN A 83 3.91 -0.25 -9.41
N GLU A 84 2.58 -0.17 -9.33
CA GLU A 84 1.87 1.08 -9.01
C GLU A 84 2.23 1.57 -7.59
N ILE A 85 2.25 0.65 -6.63
CA ILE A 85 2.59 0.98 -5.23
C ILE A 85 4.06 1.42 -5.12
N MET A 86 4.98 0.70 -5.76
CA MET A 86 6.40 1.08 -5.80
C MET A 86 6.59 2.44 -6.46
N THR A 87 5.90 2.72 -7.56
CA THR A 87 6.02 4.00 -8.25
C THR A 87 5.55 5.15 -7.36
N LEU A 88 4.43 4.97 -6.66
CA LEU A 88 3.91 5.95 -5.69
C LEU A 88 4.90 6.17 -4.54
N LEU A 89 5.41 5.10 -3.94
CA LEU A 89 6.29 5.18 -2.77
C LEU A 89 7.71 5.64 -3.12
N ASP A 90 8.24 5.27 -4.29
CA ASP A 90 9.50 5.81 -4.81
C ASP A 90 9.40 7.33 -4.99
N GLN A 91 8.29 7.84 -5.53
CA GLN A 91 8.06 9.29 -5.62
C GLN A 91 7.88 9.92 -4.24
N PHE A 92 7.10 9.30 -3.36
CA PHE A 92 6.84 9.77 -2.00
C PHE A 92 8.14 9.96 -1.20
N PHE A 93 8.98 8.94 -1.12
CA PHE A 93 10.21 8.97 -0.33
C PHE A 93 11.37 9.71 -0.98
N ASN A 94 11.29 10.07 -2.27
CA ASN A 94 12.30 10.88 -2.95
C ASN A 94 12.12 12.39 -2.73
N GLN A 95 11.11 12.81 -1.97
CA GLN A 95 10.89 14.21 -1.61
C GLN A 95 11.74 14.63 -0.42
N GLN A 96 11.96 15.95 -0.27
CA GLN A 96 12.63 16.51 0.90
C GLN A 96 11.77 16.48 2.16
N ASP A 97 10.45 16.65 2.00
CA ASP A 97 9.46 16.65 3.07
C ASP A 97 8.29 15.76 2.70
N THR A 98 8.05 14.74 3.51
CA THR A 98 6.99 13.75 3.31
C THR A 98 5.76 14.02 4.20
N GLY A 99 5.85 14.98 5.12
CA GLY A 99 4.86 15.22 6.16
C GLY A 99 4.91 14.24 7.34
N LEU A 100 5.80 13.23 7.32
CA LEU A 100 5.99 12.29 8.43
C LEU A 100 6.99 12.84 9.46
N ASP A 101 6.74 12.57 10.74
CA ASP A 101 7.73 12.80 11.78
C ASP A 101 8.95 11.88 11.56
N THR A 102 10.14 12.32 11.96
CA THR A 102 11.42 11.65 11.65
C THR A 102 11.44 10.16 12.01
N TYR A 103 10.87 9.79 13.16
CA TYR A 103 10.78 8.39 13.56
C TYR A 103 9.92 7.57 12.59
N TRP A 104 8.72 8.06 12.27
CA TRP A 104 7.78 7.38 11.39
C TRP A 104 8.27 7.34 9.95
N LEU A 105 8.94 8.39 9.48
CA LEU A 105 9.62 8.38 8.20
C LEU A 105 10.62 7.22 8.09
N GLY A 106 11.49 7.05 9.09
CA GLY A 106 12.46 5.95 9.11
C GLY A 106 11.80 4.58 9.18
N PHE A 107 10.75 4.45 10.00
CA PHE A 107 9.97 3.22 10.13
C PHE A 107 9.30 2.81 8.81
N GLU A 108 8.57 3.73 8.18
CA GLU A 108 7.87 3.49 6.91
C GLU A 108 8.83 3.24 5.75
N GLN A 109 9.95 3.97 5.68
CA GLN A 109 11.00 3.72 4.69
C GLN A 109 11.60 2.32 4.83
N ALA A 110 11.90 1.89 6.06
CA ALA A 110 12.45 0.56 6.31
C ALA A 110 11.47 -0.55 5.88
N ASN A 111 10.18 -0.40 6.23
CA ASN A 111 9.14 -1.33 5.81
C ASN A 111 8.99 -1.38 4.29
N TYR A 112 8.94 -0.22 3.65
CA TYR A 112 8.88 -0.10 2.20
C TYR A 112 10.08 -0.77 1.51
N MET A 113 11.31 -0.48 1.96
CA MET A 113 12.51 -1.08 1.39
C MET A 113 12.54 -2.60 1.54
N GLY A 114 12.13 -3.11 2.71
CA GLY A 114 12.01 -4.55 2.96
C GLY A 114 11.02 -5.21 2.02
N TRP A 115 9.80 -4.67 1.93
CA TRP A 115 8.77 -5.18 1.02
C TRP A 115 9.18 -5.09 -0.45
N ARG A 116 9.74 -3.95 -0.88
CA ARG A 116 10.13 -3.69 -2.28
C ARG A 116 11.10 -4.74 -2.80
N GLN A 117 12.05 -5.18 -1.98
CA GLN A 117 13.00 -6.25 -2.37
C GLN A 117 12.29 -7.56 -2.70
N VAL A 118 11.28 -7.93 -1.89
CA VAL A 118 10.47 -9.13 -2.09
C VAL A 118 9.55 -8.99 -3.29
N ALA A 119 8.88 -7.84 -3.39
CA ALA A 119 7.87 -7.58 -4.40
C ALA A 119 8.46 -7.37 -5.81
N ALA A 120 9.69 -6.85 -5.91
CA ALA A 120 10.37 -6.63 -7.20
C ALA A 120 10.92 -7.94 -7.78
N ASP A 121 11.44 -8.83 -6.94
CA ASP A 121 11.97 -10.12 -7.39
C ASP A 121 11.96 -11.15 -6.25
N TYR A 122 10.82 -11.80 -6.04
CA TYR A 122 10.69 -12.88 -5.06
C TYR A 122 11.70 -14.02 -5.30
N ARG A 123 12.22 -14.16 -6.53
CA ARG A 123 13.23 -15.17 -6.85
C ARG A 123 14.57 -14.88 -6.18
N ARG A 124 14.84 -13.64 -5.76
CA ARG A 124 15.99 -13.31 -4.90
C ARG A 124 15.90 -13.98 -3.54
N LEU A 125 14.71 -14.09 -2.97
CA LEU A 125 14.49 -14.86 -1.73
C LEU A 125 14.47 -16.36 -1.98
N LEU A 126 14.01 -16.80 -3.15
CA LEU A 126 14.04 -18.21 -3.51
C LEU A 126 15.44 -18.69 -3.88
N LYS A 127 16.35 -17.84 -4.35
CA LYS A 127 17.68 -18.25 -4.79
C LYS A 127 18.48 -18.98 -3.70
N PRO A 128 18.59 -18.44 -2.47
CA PRO A 128 19.20 -19.14 -1.36
C PRO A 128 18.47 -20.45 -1.02
N LEU A 129 17.13 -20.41 -0.96
CA LEU A 129 16.28 -21.58 -0.70
C LEU A 129 16.48 -22.69 -1.75
N MET A 130 16.61 -22.32 -3.02
CA MET A 130 16.80 -23.23 -4.14
C MET A 130 18.24 -23.76 -4.23
N ALA A 131 19.21 -23.06 -3.66
CA ALA A 131 20.60 -23.50 -3.54
C ALA A 131 20.80 -24.52 -2.42
N LEU A 132 19.84 -24.69 -1.50
CA LEU A 132 19.90 -25.71 -0.47
C LEU A 132 19.77 -27.13 -1.06
N PRO A 133 20.42 -28.14 -0.46
CA PRO A 133 20.20 -29.53 -0.79
C PRO A 133 18.71 -29.92 -0.72
N ILE A 134 18.29 -30.87 -1.57
CA ILE A 134 16.89 -31.34 -1.64
C ILE A 134 16.33 -31.72 -0.26
N GLN A 135 17.16 -32.35 0.58
CA GLN A 135 16.79 -32.79 1.92
C GLN A 135 16.47 -31.61 2.86
N GLU A 136 17.28 -30.54 2.80
CA GLU A 136 17.07 -29.33 3.60
C GLU A 136 15.86 -28.53 3.13
N ARG A 137 15.63 -28.47 1.81
CA ARG A 137 14.40 -27.87 1.26
C ARG A 137 13.15 -28.62 1.73
N ALA A 138 13.17 -29.95 1.66
CA ALA A 138 12.05 -30.78 2.11
C ALA A 138 11.79 -30.63 3.62
N TYR A 139 12.84 -30.46 4.42
CA TYR A 139 12.73 -30.18 5.85
C TYR A 139 12.07 -28.81 6.11
N LEU A 140 12.55 -27.76 5.47
CA LEU A 140 12.00 -26.40 5.62
C LEU A 140 10.56 -26.29 5.13
N SER A 141 10.22 -26.93 4.01
CA SER A 141 8.85 -26.95 3.50
C SER A 141 7.86 -27.60 4.46
N ARG A 142 8.25 -28.68 5.16
CA ARG A 142 7.38 -29.28 6.19
C ARG A 142 7.19 -28.33 7.38
N ARG A 143 8.25 -27.69 7.85
CA ARG A 143 8.23 -26.75 8.99
C ARG A 143 7.46 -25.46 8.74
N LEU A 144 7.41 -24.98 7.49
CA LEU A 144 6.73 -23.73 7.12
C LEU A 144 5.24 -23.93 6.81
N LEU A 145 4.81 -25.18 6.61
CA LEU A 145 3.41 -25.55 6.32
C LEU A 145 2.68 -26.13 7.55
N GLU A 146 3.37 -26.26 8.68
CA GLU A 146 2.82 -26.52 10.01
C GLU A 146 2.43 -25.19 10.68
#